data_AF-K2SF55-F1
#
_entry.id   AF-K2SF55-F1
#
_cell.length_a   1.000
_cell.length_b   1.000
_cell.length_c   1.000
_cell.angle_alpha   90.00
_cell.angle_beta   90.00
_cell.angle_gamma   90.00
#
_symmetry.space_group_name_H-M   'P 1'
#
loop_
_entity.id
_entity.type
_entity.pdbx_description
1 polymer ?
#
loop_
_entity_poly.entity_id
_entity_poly.type
_entity_poly.pdbx_seq_one_letter_code
_entity_poly.pdbx_strand_id
1 'polypeptide(L)'
;MSKYVEGSVWFYAPAKVTPIIFMILFLLSGIVHLYQNVRYKSWRATLFLPWAALIMSAGFAMRLAGAYHIDGLSFLIASTVLVMSGPPVYAASNYLVLSRVLFYVPYLAPMHPGRVLSTFVGLDFIIEILIVNGALRVANTSLAATERQVGDIMVKASLITQAIIFLFLIALTIHFHTRALRANVLTRKLRTVLLVLYTTSAAVAIRCIFRIVEYFQGYTGTLYTHEHYFYIFEAFLMFLTTLVLNVWHPGGRLPRSNKVYLSQDSVTERRGLGWGDKRNWAVTFFDPFDLVGLVRGHDKRTRFWEMSDEEIAAIEAERERNKRAWWKGALDPFHVYGRDGAIARANGRRGKEESKGIDKTPGAETEVSKRSVENAV
;
A
#
# COMPACT_ATOMS: atom_id res chain seq x y z
N MET A 1 -5.36 25.71 32.13
CA MET A 1 -6.54 24.93 31.69
C MET A 1 -7.59 25.92 31.20
N SER A 2 -8.03 25.80 29.94
CA SER A 2 -9.13 26.64 29.46
C SER A 2 -10.43 26.08 30.03
N LYS A 3 -11.25 26.93 30.67
CA LYS A 3 -12.51 26.53 31.31
C LYS A 3 -13.55 26.21 30.22
N TYR A 4 -14.44 25.24 30.48
CA TYR A 4 -15.59 24.96 29.61
C TYR A 4 -16.42 26.23 29.37
N VAL A 5 -16.92 26.41 28.15
CA VAL A 5 -17.78 27.55 27.77
C VAL A 5 -19.19 27.02 27.56
N GLU A 6 -20.14 27.60 28.29
CA GLU A 6 -21.55 27.26 28.22
C GLU A 6 -22.10 27.48 26.80
N GLY A 7 -22.82 26.50 26.25
CA GLY A 7 -23.32 26.53 24.87
C GLY A 7 -22.31 26.09 23.80
N SER A 8 -21.09 25.68 24.17
CA SER A 8 -20.12 25.15 23.22
C SER A 8 -20.40 23.69 22.85
N VAL A 9 -20.26 23.37 21.56
CA VAL A 9 -20.24 21.99 21.06
C VAL A 9 -18.94 21.27 21.45
N TRP A 10 -17.91 22.02 21.86
CA TRP A 10 -16.64 21.48 22.34
C TRP A 10 -16.70 21.16 23.83
N PHE A 11 -16.03 20.09 24.25
CA PHE A 11 -15.95 19.69 25.67
C PHE A 11 -14.90 20.51 26.46
N TYR A 12 -14.25 21.48 25.81
CA TYR A 12 -13.25 22.40 26.34
C TYR A 12 -13.35 23.73 25.60
N ALA A 13 -12.78 24.81 26.14
CA ALA A 13 -12.61 26.04 25.38
C ALA A 13 -11.52 25.85 24.31
N PRO A 14 -11.86 25.88 23.01
CA PRO A 14 -10.91 25.57 21.94
C PRO A 14 -9.81 26.63 21.84
N ALA A 15 -8.56 26.18 21.72
CA ALA A 15 -7.42 27.05 21.51
C ALA A 15 -7.49 27.70 20.11
N LYS A 16 -7.27 29.02 20.04
CA LYS A 16 -7.26 29.78 18.78
C LYS A 16 -5.89 29.81 18.11
N VAL A 17 -4.82 29.87 18.91
CA VAL A 17 -3.44 30.02 18.39
C VAL A 17 -2.88 28.70 17.87
N THR A 18 -3.12 27.60 18.57
CA THR A 18 -2.55 26.28 18.23
C THR A 18 -2.99 25.76 16.84
N PRO A 19 -4.28 25.84 16.43
CA PRO A 19 -4.68 25.50 15.07
C PRO A 19 -3.97 26.32 13.99
N ILE A 20 -3.73 27.62 14.23
CA ILE A 20 -3.04 28.50 13.28
C ILE A 20 -1.62 27.99 13.03
N ILE A 21 -0.91 27.64 14.10
CA ILE A 21 0.46 27.12 14.00
C ILE A 21 0.48 25.84 13.16
N PHE A 22 -0.35 24.84 13.49
CA PHE A 22 -0.37 23.59 12.74
C PHE A 22 -0.86 23.77 11.30
N MET A 23 -1.85 24.61 11.06
CA MET A 23 -2.31 24.97 9.71
C MET A 23 -1.16 25.49 8.85
N ILE A 24 -0.39 26.47 9.34
CA ILE A 24 0.75 27.03 8.62
C ILE A 24 1.85 25.98 8.41
N LEU A 25 2.16 25.19 9.44
CA LEU A 25 3.17 24.14 9.37
C LEU A 25 2.83 23.08 8.32
N PHE A 26 1.59 22.59 8.28
CA PHE A 26 1.15 21.64 7.25
C PHE A 26 1.12 22.28 5.86
N LEU A 27 0.69 23.53 5.73
CA LEU A 27 0.64 24.22 4.44
C LEU A 27 2.04 24.42 3.85
N LEU A 28 2.98 24.93 4.65
CA LEU A 28 4.38 25.09 4.24
C LEU A 28 5.00 23.74 3.89
N SER A 29 4.74 22.71 4.69
CA SER A 29 5.16 21.34 4.41
C SER A 29 4.61 20.83 3.07
N GLY A 30 3.33 21.10 2.76
CA GLY A 30 2.71 20.73 1.50
C GLY A 30 3.34 21.43 0.28
N ILE A 31 3.66 22.73 0.42
CA ILE A 31 4.36 23.50 -0.63
C ILE A 31 5.75 22.92 -0.88
N VAL A 32 6.49 22.58 0.18
CA VAL A 32 7.81 21.94 0.06
C VAL A 32 7.70 20.57 -0.63
N HIS A 33 6.74 19.73 -0.25
CA HIS A 33 6.49 18.45 -0.93
C HIS A 33 6.15 18.63 -2.41
N LEU A 34 5.34 19.64 -2.75
CA LEU A 34 4.99 19.95 -4.14
C LEU A 34 6.23 20.35 -4.94
N TYR A 35 7.07 21.24 -4.39
CA TYR A 35 8.35 21.61 -5.00
C TYR A 35 9.27 20.40 -5.17
N GLN A 36 9.40 19.56 -4.14
CA GLN A 36 10.22 18.34 -4.17
C GLN A 36 9.72 17.34 -5.21
N ASN A 37 8.40 17.18 -5.35
CA ASN A 37 7.79 16.32 -6.37
C ASN A 37 8.17 16.75 -7.80
N VAL A 38 8.12 18.06 -8.07
CA VAL A 38 8.53 18.63 -9.35
C VAL A 38 10.03 18.49 -9.56
N ARG A 39 10.84 18.84 -8.56
CA ARG A 39 12.32 18.83 -8.63
C ARG A 39 12.92 17.44 -8.79
N TYR A 40 12.37 16.45 -8.08
CA TYR A 40 12.84 15.06 -8.14
C TYR A 40 12.13 14.23 -9.22
N LYS A 41 11.06 14.76 -9.84
CA LYS A 41 10.17 14.04 -10.77
C LYS A 41 9.60 12.76 -10.14
N SER A 42 9.27 12.83 -8.84
CA SER A 42 8.87 11.69 -8.01
C SER A 42 7.36 11.57 -7.83
N TRP A 43 6.56 12.21 -8.70
CA TRP A 43 5.10 12.23 -8.61
C TRP A 43 4.48 10.85 -8.32
N ARG A 44 4.95 9.76 -8.94
CA ARG A 44 4.40 8.42 -8.66
C ARG A 44 4.72 7.86 -7.27
N ALA A 45 5.77 8.35 -6.61
CA ALA A 45 6.22 7.84 -5.32
C ALA A 45 5.68 8.66 -4.13
N THR A 46 5.45 9.95 -4.34
CA THR A 46 5.16 10.91 -3.26
C THR A 46 3.97 11.83 -3.59
N LEU A 47 3.06 11.39 -4.47
CA LEU A 47 1.81 12.10 -4.83
C LEU A 47 0.94 12.42 -3.61
N PHE A 48 0.89 11.49 -2.66
CA PHE A 48 0.00 11.58 -1.51
C PHE A 48 0.43 12.64 -0.49
N LEU A 49 1.69 13.09 -0.50
CA LEU A 49 2.22 13.99 0.54
C LEU A 49 1.67 15.42 0.45
N PRO A 50 1.67 16.09 -0.73
CA PRO A 50 0.99 17.39 -0.85
C PRO A 50 -0.50 17.30 -0.55
N TRP A 51 -1.16 16.21 -0.98
CA TRP A 51 -2.58 15.98 -0.74
C TRP A 51 -2.91 15.84 0.75
N ALA A 52 -2.14 15.02 1.48
CA ALA A 52 -2.28 14.86 2.92
C ALA A 52 -2.08 16.19 3.66
N ALA A 53 -1.06 16.97 3.27
CA ALA A 53 -0.77 18.26 3.85
C ALA A 53 -1.91 19.27 3.63
N LEU A 54 -2.53 19.27 2.45
CA LEU A 54 -3.71 20.10 2.15
C LEU A 54 -4.91 19.73 3.00
N ILE A 55 -5.22 18.43 3.11
CA ILE A 55 -6.32 17.93 3.96
C ILE A 55 -6.11 18.36 5.42
N MET A 56 -4.90 18.17 5.95
CA MET A 56 -4.58 18.55 7.33
C MET A 56 -4.70 20.07 7.53
N SER A 57 -4.17 20.87 6.60
CA SER A 57 -4.27 22.33 6.66
C SER A 57 -5.72 22.80 6.65
N ALA A 58 -6.56 22.21 5.79
CA ALA A 58 -7.99 22.48 5.74
C ALA A 58 -8.69 22.05 7.05
N GLY A 59 -8.33 20.90 7.61
CA GLY A 59 -8.87 20.42 8.88
C GLY A 59 -8.57 21.35 10.06
N PHE A 60 -7.35 21.91 10.13
CA PHE A 60 -6.99 22.92 11.13
C PHE A 60 -7.60 24.29 10.84
N ALA A 61 -7.83 24.66 9.58
CA ALA A 61 -8.59 25.86 9.23
C ALA A 61 -10.05 25.76 9.70
N MET A 62 -10.71 24.62 9.47
CA MET A 62 -12.05 24.35 9.99
C MET A 62 -12.08 24.31 11.52
N ARG A 63 -11.01 23.77 12.14
CA ARG A 63 -10.85 23.78 13.60
C ARG A 63 -10.77 25.21 14.15
N LEU A 64 -10.00 26.07 13.50
CA LEU A 64 -9.88 27.48 13.85
C LEU A 64 -11.23 28.20 13.71
N ALA A 65 -11.95 27.98 12.62
CA ALA A 65 -13.29 28.53 12.43
C ALA A 65 -14.24 28.07 13.55
N GLY A 66 -14.22 26.79 13.91
CA GLY A 66 -14.97 26.26 15.06
C GLY A 66 -14.54 26.79 16.43
N ALA A 67 -13.32 27.34 16.55
CA ALA A 67 -12.86 28.02 17.76
C ALA A 67 -13.40 29.47 17.89
N TYR A 68 -13.83 30.07 16.78
CA TYR A 68 -14.54 31.36 16.77
C TYR A 68 -16.07 31.18 16.80
N HIS A 69 -16.58 30.12 16.18
CA HIS A 69 -18.00 29.73 16.16
C HIS A 69 -18.23 28.48 17.01
N ILE A 70 -18.25 28.68 18.33
CA ILE A 70 -18.28 27.61 19.34
C ILE A 70 -19.57 26.78 19.35
N ASP A 71 -20.64 27.32 18.77
CA ASP A 71 -21.98 26.75 18.58
C ASP A 71 -22.13 26.00 17.24
N GLY A 72 -21.19 26.20 16.31
CA GLY A 72 -21.25 25.66 14.96
C GLY A 72 -20.84 24.18 14.87
N LEU A 73 -21.80 23.27 15.05
CA LEU A 73 -21.60 21.82 14.91
C LEU A 73 -20.97 21.43 13.56
N SER A 74 -21.34 22.11 12.47
CA SER A 74 -20.79 21.85 11.13
C SER A 74 -19.27 22.04 11.06
N PHE A 75 -18.72 23.04 11.76
CA PHE A 75 -17.27 23.27 11.81
C PHE A 75 -16.55 22.16 12.58
N LEU A 76 -17.12 21.69 13.69
CA LEU A 76 -16.57 20.57 14.45
C LEU A 76 -16.55 19.28 13.62
N ILE A 77 -17.66 18.96 12.93
CA ILE A 77 -17.76 17.78 12.07
C ILE A 77 -16.73 17.87 10.94
N ALA A 78 -16.71 18.98 10.21
CA ALA A 78 -15.77 19.18 9.09
C ALA A 78 -14.31 19.09 9.56
N SER A 79 -13.98 19.70 10.71
CA SER A 79 -12.64 19.61 11.28
C SER A 79 -12.26 18.17 11.63
N THR A 80 -13.16 17.46 12.31
CA THR A 80 -12.93 16.07 12.75
C THR A 80 -12.70 15.16 11.55
N VAL A 81 -13.57 15.23 10.53
CA VAL A 81 -13.44 14.42 9.32
C VAL A 81 -12.12 14.71 8.60
N LEU A 82 -11.81 15.97 8.34
CA LEU A 82 -10.59 16.35 7.61
C LEU A 82 -9.31 15.95 8.35
N VAL A 83 -9.23 16.23 9.66
CA VAL A 83 -8.05 15.85 10.46
C VAL A 83 -7.90 14.33 10.54
N MET A 84 -9.01 13.59 10.62
CA MET A 84 -8.98 12.13 10.66
C MET A 84 -8.61 11.49 9.31
N SER A 85 -8.90 12.16 8.19
CA SER A 85 -8.59 11.65 6.83
C SER A 85 -7.12 11.82 6.40
N GLY A 86 -6.35 12.75 6.99
CA GLY A 86 -4.94 12.95 6.64
C GLY A 86 -4.01 11.74 6.89
N PRO A 87 -4.06 11.10 8.08
CA PRO A 87 -3.18 9.98 8.45
C PRO A 87 -3.24 8.74 7.55
N PRO A 88 -4.42 8.26 7.10
CA PRO A 88 -4.49 7.18 6.11
C PRO A 88 -3.78 7.55 4.79
N VAL A 89 -3.80 8.82 4.41
CA VAL A 89 -3.05 9.30 3.23
C VAL A 89 -1.54 9.28 3.47
N TYR A 90 -1.08 9.66 4.68
CA TYR A 90 0.32 9.50 5.08
C TYR A 90 0.73 8.01 5.16
N ALA A 91 -0.17 7.13 5.59
CA ALA A 91 -0.01 5.68 5.57
C ALA A 91 0.29 5.17 4.15
N ALA A 92 -0.57 5.56 3.21
CA ALA A 92 -0.42 5.22 1.80
C ALA A 92 0.93 5.67 1.23
N SER A 93 1.44 6.82 1.67
CA SER A 93 2.79 7.26 1.30
C SER A 93 3.88 6.34 1.87
N ASN A 94 3.76 5.87 3.12
CA ASN A 94 4.73 4.90 3.68
C ASN A 94 4.69 3.57 2.91
N TYR A 95 3.49 3.09 2.54
CA TYR A 95 3.34 1.88 1.73
C TYR A 95 4.00 2.02 0.34
N LEU A 96 3.85 3.19 -0.29
CA LEU A 96 4.54 3.51 -1.55
C LEU A 96 6.06 3.51 -1.39
N VAL A 97 6.57 4.15 -0.34
CA VAL A 97 8.02 4.20 -0.10
C VAL A 97 8.58 2.81 0.16
N LEU A 98 7.90 1.99 0.96
CA LEU A 98 8.30 0.59 1.17
C LEU A 98 8.26 -0.20 -0.14
N SER A 99 7.17 -0.08 -0.92
CA SER A 99 7.07 -0.70 -2.25
C SER A 99 8.26 -0.31 -3.14
N ARG A 100 8.65 0.97 -3.16
CA ARG A 100 9.80 1.46 -3.92
C ARG A 100 11.13 0.88 -3.43
N VAL A 101 11.30 0.68 -2.13
CA VAL A 101 12.46 0.00 -1.54
C VAL A 101 12.53 -1.45 -2.02
N LEU A 102 11.39 -2.16 -2.02
CA LEU A 102 11.33 -3.54 -2.49
C LEU A 102 11.57 -3.66 -4.01
N PHE A 103 11.16 -2.67 -4.81
CA PHE A 103 11.52 -2.60 -6.23
C PHE A 103 13.02 -2.40 -6.44
N TYR A 104 13.68 -1.68 -5.53
CA TYR A 104 15.12 -1.42 -5.62
C TYR A 104 15.97 -2.63 -5.22
N VAL A 105 15.50 -3.45 -4.26
CA VAL A 105 16.20 -4.67 -3.82
C VAL A 105 15.26 -5.88 -3.92
N PRO A 106 14.96 -6.34 -5.14
CA PRO A 106 13.87 -7.31 -5.36
C PRO A 106 14.20 -8.73 -4.86
N TYR A 107 15.46 -9.15 -4.90
CA TYR A 107 15.91 -10.49 -4.46
C TYR A 107 15.82 -10.71 -2.94
N LEU A 108 15.64 -9.65 -2.15
CA LEU A 108 15.40 -9.74 -0.70
C LEU A 108 13.98 -9.34 -0.32
N ALA A 109 13.11 -9.06 -1.30
CA ALA A 109 11.76 -8.60 -1.04
C ALA A 109 10.93 -9.76 -0.45
N PRO A 110 10.33 -9.59 0.75
CA PRO A 110 9.48 -10.62 1.35
C PRO A 110 8.17 -10.85 0.60
N MET A 111 7.70 -9.82 -0.10
CA MET A 111 6.50 -9.88 -0.92
C MET A 111 6.68 -8.97 -2.13
N HIS A 112 5.93 -9.26 -3.19
CA HIS A 112 6.01 -8.48 -4.43
C HIS A 112 5.73 -6.99 -4.15
N PRO A 113 6.58 -6.06 -4.61
CA PRO A 113 6.46 -4.63 -4.31
C PRO A 113 5.09 -4.03 -4.64
N GLY A 114 4.52 -4.38 -5.79
CA GLY A 114 3.19 -3.92 -6.19
C GLY A 114 2.06 -4.43 -5.29
N ARG A 115 2.25 -5.59 -4.64
CA ARG A 115 1.26 -6.18 -3.74
C ARG A 115 1.24 -5.48 -2.40
N VAL A 116 2.40 -5.02 -1.91
CA VAL A 116 2.46 -4.17 -0.71
C VAL A 116 1.53 -2.98 -0.89
N LEU A 117 1.65 -2.29 -2.02
CA LEU A 117 0.82 -1.12 -2.25
C LEU A 117 -0.67 -1.49 -2.35
N SER A 118 -1.03 -2.44 -3.21
CA SER A 118 -2.44 -2.78 -3.45
C SER A 118 -3.15 -3.33 -2.22
N THR A 119 -2.46 -4.16 -1.43
CA THR A 119 -3.05 -4.83 -0.27
C THR A 119 -3.21 -3.87 0.89
N PHE A 120 -2.16 -3.13 1.27
CA PHE A 120 -2.25 -2.24 2.41
C PHE A 120 -3.17 -1.04 2.12
N VAL A 121 -3.11 -0.44 0.92
CA VAL A 121 -4.05 0.63 0.54
C VAL A 121 -5.49 0.11 0.44
N GLY A 122 -5.69 -1.08 -0.12
CA GLY A 122 -7.04 -1.63 -0.24
C GLY A 122 -7.64 -2.04 1.12
N LEU A 123 -6.83 -2.57 2.05
CA LEU A 123 -7.27 -2.85 3.41
C LEU A 123 -7.58 -1.55 4.18
N ASP A 124 -6.71 -0.54 4.09
CA ASP A 124 -6.97 0.78 4.68
C ASP A 124 -8.26 1.38 4.12
N PHE A 125 -8.50 1.27 2.81
CA PHE A 125 -9.73 1.76 2.20
C PHE A 125 -10.99 1.09 2.77
N ILE A 126 -10.97 -0.23 2.98
CA ILE A 126 -12.09 -0.96 3.61
C ILE A 126 -12.29 -0.48 5.06
N ILE A 127 -11.20 -0.31 5.81
CA ILE A 127 -11.24 0.19 7.19
C ILE A 127 -11.84 1.59 7.25
N GLU A 128 -11.44 2.50 6.37
CA GLU A 128 -11.99 3.85 6.31
C GLU A 128 -13.49 3.84 6.02
N ILE A 129 -13.97 2.96 5.12
CA ILE A 129 -15.41 2.77 4.87
C ILE A 129 -16.13 2.32 6.15
N LEU A 130 -15.55 1.35 6.89
CA LEU A 130 -16.14 0.85 8.12
C LEU A 130 -16.18 1.92 9.22
N ILE A 131 -15.11 2.72 9.37
CA ILE A 131 -15.05 3.84 10.32
C ILE A 131 -16.13 4.87 9.99
N VAL A 132 -16.20 5.31 8.72
CA VAL A 132 -17.17 6.34 8.30
C VAL A 132 -18.61 5.84 8.52
N ASN A 133 -18.94 4.62 8.10
CA ASN A 133 -20.27 4.06 8.31
C ASN A 133 -20.59 3.85 9.79
N GLY A 134 -19.61 3.40 10.58
CA GLY A 134 -19.76 3.22 12.03
C GLY A 134 -20.02 4.55 12.73
N ALA A 135 -19.23 5.58 12.43
CA ALA A 135 -19.37 6.92 13.00
C ALA A 135 -20.71 7.57 12.65
N LEU A 136 -21.16 7.44 11.39
CA LEU A 136 -22.47 7.94 10.95
C LEU A 136 -23.63 7.27 11.71
N ARG A 137 -23.54 5.97 11.96
CA ARG A 137 -24.54 5.23 12.75
C ARG A 137 -24.56 5.69 14.20
N VAL A 138 -23.39 5.82 14.84
CA VAL A 138 -23.27 6.27 16.24
C VAL A 138 -23.83 7.69 16.42
N ALA A 139 -23.57 8.59 15.46
CA ALA A 139 -24.02 9.97 15.51
C ALA A 139 -25.53 10.15 15.23
N ASN A 140 -26.18 9.18 14.57
CA ASN A 140 -27.57 9.32 14.19
C ASN A 140 -28.52 8.91 15.33
N THR A 141 -29.06 9.90 16.02
CA THR A 141 -29.98 9.72 17.17
C THR A 141 -31.34 9.15 16.80
N SER A 142 -31.74 9.17 15.52
CA SER A 142 -33.00 8.57 15.07
C SER A 142 -32.95 7.06 14.90
N LEU A 143 -31.74 6.47 14.87
CA LEU A 143 -31.56 5.02 14.74
C LEU A 143 -31.83 4.29 16.07
N ALA A 144 -32.28 3.05 15.95
CA ALA A 144 -32.47 2.15 17.08
C ALA A 144 -31.15 1.98 17.88
N ALA A 145 -31.27 1.75 19.18
CA ALA A 145 -30.10 1.58 20.06
C ALA A 145 -29.18 0.43 19.59
N THR A 146 -29.77 -0.65 19.07
CA THR A 146 -29.04 -1.78 18.48
C THR A 146 -28.21 -1.38 17.27
N GLU A 147 -28.76 -0.56 16.37
CA GLU A 147 -28.02 -0.08 15.18
C GLU A 147 -26.88 0.87 15.56
N ARG A 148 -27.06 1.70 16.58
CA ARG A 148 -26.00 2.54 17.12
C ARG A 148 -24.89 1.71 17.76
N GLN A 149 -25.24 0.63 18.46
CA GLN A 149 -24.27 -0.31 19.02
C GLN A 149 -23.48 -1.04 17.93
N VAL A 150 -24.12 -1.43 16.82
CA VAL A 150 -23.41 -1.98 15.65
C VAL A 150 -22.41 -0.94 15.11
N GLY A 151 -22.81 0.32 15.00
CA GLY A 151 -21.91 1.40 14.60
C GLY A 151 -20.70 1.55 15.52
N ASP A 152 -20.91 1.50 16.84
CA ASP A 152 -19.83 1.58 17.84
C ASP A 152 -18.83 0.41 17.70
N ILE A 153 -19.35 -0.82 17.52
CA ILE A 153 -18.52 -2.00 17.27
C ILE A 153 -17.73 -1.86 15.97
N MET A 154 -18.35 -1.33 14.91
CA MET A 154 -17.67 -1.09 13.62
C MET A 154 -16.48 -0.15 13.79
N VAL A 155 -16.64 0.98 14.50
CA VAL A 155 -15.54 1.93 14.74
C VAL A 155 -14.43 1.28 15.57
N LYS A 156 -14.76 0.59 16.67
CA LYS A 156 -13.77 -0.10 17.52
C LYS A 156 -12.98 -1.15 16.74
N ALA A 157 -13.67 -2.01 16.01
CA ALA A 157 -13.04 -3.06 15.20
C ALA A 157 -12.10 -2.46 14.14
N SER A 158 -12.52 -1.36 13.51
CA SER A 158 -11.73 -0.69 12.49
C SER A 158 -10.45 -0.07 13.06
N LEU A 159 -10.53 0.64 14.18
CA LEU A 159 -9.37 1.24 14.84
C LEU A 159 -8.34 0.19 15.28
N ILE A 160 -8.80 -0.93 15.83
CA ILE A 160 -7.94 -2.06 16.21
C ILE A 160 -7.27 -2.66 14.97
N THR A 161 -8.05 -2.92 13.91
CA THR A 161 -7.53 -3.50 12.66
C THR A 161 -6.52 -2.57 12.00
N GLN A 162 -6.75 -1.26 12.02
CA GLN A 162 -5.82 -0.25 11.50
C GLN A 162 -4.46 -0.31 12.23
N ALA A 163 -4.46 -0.40 13.56
CA ALA A 163 -3.23 -0.57 14.32
C ALA A 163 -2.50 -1.88 13.96
N ILE A 164 -3.23 -2.99 13.82
CA ILE A 164 -2.66 -4.30 13.44
C ILE A 164 -1.99 -4.23 12.06
N ILE A 165 -2.63 -3.61 11.06
CA ILE A 165 -2.06 -3.45 9.71
C ILE A 165 -0.76 -2.64 9.76
N PHE A 166 -0.73 -1.57 10.54
CA PHE A 166 0.49 -0.77 10.72
C PHE A 166 1.62 -1.55 11.40
N LEU A 167 1.31 -2.35 12.42
CA LEU A 167 2.29 -3.23 13.04
C LEU A 167 2.82 -4.26 12.04
N PHE A 168 1.96 -4.77 11.16
CA PHE A 168 2.37 -5.68 10.09
C PHE A 168 3.28 -5.01 9.06
N LEU A 169 3.03 -3.74 8.71
CA LEU A 169 3.94 -2.96 7.86
C LEU A 169 5.34 -2.81 8.50
N ILE A 170 5.38 -2.50 9.80
CA ILE A 170 6.62 -2.38 10.55
C ILE A 170 7.35 -3.72 10.57
N ALA A 171 6.65 -4.82 10.85
CA ALA A 171 7.20 -6.17 10.84
C ALA A 171 7.77 -6.54 9.46
N LEU A 172 7.07 -6.22 8.38
CA LEU A 172 7.53 -6.43 7.01
C LEU A 172 8.82 -5.63 6.71
N THR A 173 8.88 -4.39 7.19
CA THR A 173 10.05 -3.52 7.06
C THR A 173 11.25 -4.07 7.85
N ILE A 174 11.04 -4.55 9.08
CA ILE A 174 12.06 -5.24 9.89
C ILE A 174 12.53 -6.52 9.19
N HIS A 175 11.61 -7.31 8.63
CA HIS A 175 11.97 -8.52 7.91
C HIS A 175 12.85 -8.22 6.70
N PHE A 176 12.49 -7.22 5.89
CA PHE A 176 13.33 -6.76 4.79
C PHE A 176 14.70 -6.25 5.27
N HIS A 177 14.72 -5.40 6.31
CA HIS A 177 15.94 -4.81 6.86
C HIS A 177 16.92 -5.88 7.37
N THR A 178 16.41 -6.89 8.09
CA THR A 178 17.25 -8.00 8.60
C THR A 178 17.85 -8.85 7.49
N ARG A 179 17.09 -9.14 6.41
CA ARG A 179 17.64 -9.82 5.23
C ARG A 179 18.70 -8.98 4.52
N ALA A 180 18.42 -7.69 4.34
CA ALA A 180 19.34 -6.77 3.69
C ALA A 180 20.64 -6.58 4.48
N LEU A 181 20.58 -6.60 5.82
CA LEU A 181 21.76 -6.58 6.70
C LEU A 181 22.59 -7.85 6.53
N ARG A 182 21.95 -9.03 6.54
CA ARG A 182 22.65 -10.32 6.36
C ARG A 182 23.31 -10.44 4.99
N ALA A 183 22.70 -9.87 3.95
CA ALA A 183 23.25 -9.83 2.61
C ALA A 183 24.28 -8.71 2.39
N ASN A 184 24.51 -7.85 3.39
CA ASN A 184 25.42 -6.70 3.34
C ASN A 184 25.15 -5.71 2.17
N VAL A 185 23.87 -5.52 1.82
CA VAL A 185 23.45 -4.64 0.70
C VAL A 185 22.93 -3.27 1.16
N LEU A 186 23.06 -2.93 2.46
CA LEU A 186 22.60 -1.66 3.01
C LEU A 186 23.53 -0.50 2.66
N THR A 187 23.30 0.11 1.51
CA THR A 187 23.92 1.39 1.13
C THR A 187 23.48 2.52 2.08
N ARG A 188 24.27 3.60 2.17
CA ARG A 188 23.94 4.78 3.01
C ARG A 188 22.58 5.39 2.63
N LYS A 189 22.24 5.39 1.34
CA LYS A 189 20.93 5.85 0.83
C LYS A 189 19.80 4.97 1.35
N LEU A 190 19.95 3.64 1.24
CA LEU A 190 18.94 2.68 1.69
C LEU A 190 18.75 2.72 3.22
N ARG A 191 19.83 2.81 3.99
CA ARG A 191 19.77 3.00 5.46
C ARG A 191 18.95 4.23 5.84
N THR A 192 19.16 5.34 5.14
CA THR A 192 18.42 6.59 5.41
C THR A 192 16.94 6.42 5.11
N VAL A 193 16.58 5.78 3.98
CA VAL A 193 15.17 5.54 3.63
C VAL A 193 14.48 4.60 4.63
N LEU A 194 15.19 3.57 5.10
CA LEU A 194 14.66 2.67 6.14
C LEU A 194 14.47 3.39 7.48
N LEU A 195 15.40 4.27 7.87
CA LEU A 195 15.25 5.10 9.08
C LEU A 195 14.02 6.02 8.96
N VAL A 196 13.82 6.64 7.80
CA VAL A 196 12.62 7.44 7.50
C VAL A 196 11.37 6.59 7.66
N LEU A 197 11.31 5.40 7.04
CA LEU A 197 10.18 4.50 7.17
C LEU A 197 9.91 4.10 8.63
N TYR A 198 10.94 3.81 9.43
CA TYR A 198 10.77 3.46 10.84
C TYR A 198 10.21 4.62 11.65
N THR A 199 10.78 5.81 11.50
CA THR A 199 10.36 7.00 12.24
C THR A 199 8.93 7.41 11.88
N THR A 200 8.58 7.42 10.59
CA THR A 200 7.22 7.76 10.14
C THR A 200 6.21 6.69 10.51
N SER A 201 6.54 5.40 10.37
CA SER A 201 5.64 4.31 10.73
C SER A 201 5.41 4.23 12.24
N ALA A 202 6.44 4.50 13.06
CA ALA A 202 6.30 4.56 14.51
C ALA A 202 5.39 5.71 14.95
N ALA A 203 5.55 6.91 14.36
CA ALA A 203 4.68 8.05 14.66
C ALA A 203 3.21 7.74 14.33
N VAL A 204 2.93 7.10 13.19
CA VAL A 204 1.57 6.71 12.84
C VAL A 204 1.05 5.57 13.72
N ALA A 205 1.88 4.60 14.10
CA ALA A 205 1.48 3.52 15.01
C ALA A 205 1.11 4.05 16.41
N ILE A 206 1.89 4.98 16.97
CA ILE A 206 1.58 5.62 18.27
C ILE A 206 0.24 6.35 18.18
N ARG A 207 -0.02 7.07 17.08
CA ARG A 207 -1.31 7.71 16.81
C ARG A 207 -2.46 6.69 16.77
N CYS A 208 -2.29 5.56 16.07
CA CYS A 208 -3.33 4.51 16.02
C CYS A 208 -3.65 3.96 17.43
N ILE A 209 -2.63 3.75 18.27
CA ILE A 209 -2.82 3.32 19.66
C ILE A 209 -3.58 4.39 20.45
N PHE A 210 -3.17 5.66 20.34
CA PHE A 210 -3.85 6.77 20.99
C PHE A 210 -5.33 6.85 20.58
N ARG A 211 -5.64 6.68 19.30
CA ARG A 211 -7.02 6.67 18.78
C ARG A 211 -7.85 5.52 19.34
N ILE A 212 -7.27 4.33 19.48
CA ILE A 212 -7.94 3.21 20.15
C ILE A 212 -8.27 3.61 21.60
N VAL A 213 -7.28 4.08 22.36
CA VAL A 213 -7.50 4.44 23.78
C VAL A 213 -8.52 5.56 23.92
N GLU A 214 -8.42 6.61 23.10
CA GLU A 214 -9.35 7.74 23.10
C GLU A 214 -10.79 7.30 22.81
N TYR A 215 -11.00 6.47 21.78
CA TYR A 215 -12.34 6.00 21.43
C TYR A 215 -12.92 5.05 22.50
N PHE A 216 -12.09 4.18 23.10
CA PHE A 216 -12.53 3.29 24.17
C PHE A 216 -12.82 4.02 25.48
N GLN A 217 -12.14 5.14 25.76
CA GLN A 217 -12.40 5.97 26.93
C GLN A 217 -13.73 6.74 26.79
N GLY A 218 -14.16 7.01 25.55
CA GLY A 218 -15.41 7.72 25.25
C GLY A 218 -15.34 9.23 25.50
N TYR A 219 -16.45 9.92 25.27
CA TYR A 219 -16.53 11.39 25.29
C TYR A 219 -16.32 12.03 26.66
N THR A 220 -16.53 11.28 27.75
CA THR A 220 -16.29 11.73 29.13
C THR A 220 -14.85 11.48 29.59
N GLY A 221 -14.02 10.85 28.73
CA GLY A 221 -12.64 10.52 29.04
C GLY A 221 -11.73 11.74 29.19
N THR A 222 -10.65 11.57 29.95
CA THR A 222 -9.61 12.59 30.11
C THR A 222 -8.95 12.97 28.78
N LEU A 223 -8.82 12.04 27.84
CA LEU A 223 -8.21 12.31 26.54
C LEU A 223 -9.07 13.21 25.66
N TYR A 224 -10.39 13.01 25.67
CA TYR A 224 -11.33 13.80 24.86
C TYR A 224 -11.61 15.19 25.46
N THR A 225 -11.61 15.28 26.79
CA THR A 225 -11.86 16.54 27.51
C THR A 225 -10.67 17.50 27.51
N HIS A 226 -9.46 17.01 27.23
CA HIS A 226 -8.24 17.82 27.26
C HIS A 226 -7.60 17.97 25.87
N GLU A 227 -7.72 19.17 25.31
CA GLU A 227 -7.28 19.47 23.93
C GLU A 227 -5.79 19.21 23.67
N HIS A 228 -4.92 19.29 24.68
CA HIS A 228 -3.48 19.12 24.49
C HIS A 228 -3.11 17.70 24.02
N TYR A 229 -3.85 16.66 24.42
CA TYR A 229 -3.61 15.30 23.96
C TYR A 229 -3.83 15.17 22.46
N PHE A 230 -4.88 15.81 21.94
CA PHE A 230 -5.11 15.92 20.50
C PHE A 230 -3.92 16.57 19.79
N TYR A 231 -3.43 17.73 20.25
CA TYR A 231 -2.30 18.37 19.56
C TYR A 231 -1.00 17.55 19.62
N ILE A 232 -0.76 16.82 20.70
CA ILE A 232 0.46 16.01 20.84
C ILE A 232 0.37 14.73 20.00
N PHE A 233 -0.68 13.94 20.19
CA PHE A 233 -0.77 12.61 19.60
C PHE A 233 -1.38 12.60 18.19
N GLU A 234 -2.13 13.63 17.81
CA GLU A 234 -2.71 13.74 16.47
C GLU A 234 -1.94 14.71 15.59
N ALA A 235 -1.84 15.96 16.03
CA ALA A 235 -1.29 17.02 15.19
C ALA A 235 0.22 16.90 15.07
N PHE A 236 0.92 16.79 16.20
CA PHE A 236 2.38 16.75 16.24
C PHE A 236 2.96 15.47 15.65
N LEU A 237 2.39 14.29 15.92
CA LEU A 237 2.87 13.04 15.30
C LEU A 237 2.73 13.06 13.77
N MET A 238 1.64 13.59 13.24
CA MET A 238 1.46 13.73 11.79
C MET A 238 2.35 14.83 11.21
N PHE A 239 2.58 15.92 11.95
CA PHE A 239 3.52 16.95 11.55
C PHE A 239 4.95 16.39 11.49
N LEU A 240 5.37 15.63 12.51
CA LEU A 240 6.67 14.97 12.54
C LEU A 240 6.84 14.02 11.35
N THR A 241 5.79 13.26 11.02
CA THR A 241 5.78 12.34 9.87
C THR A 241 6.06 13.10 8.56
N THR A 242 5.31 14.18 8.31
CA THR A 242 5.51 14.96 7.09
C THR A 242 6.83 15.73 7.08
N LEU A 243 7.31 16.18 8.24
CA LEU A 243 8.60 16.87 8.39
C LEU A 243 9.78 15.94 8.05
N VAL A 244 9.78 14.72 8.59
CA VAL A 244 10.81 13.71 8.28
C VAL A 244 10.80 13.41 6.78
N LEU A 245 9.63 13.27 6.16
CA LEU A 245 9.51 13.03 4.73
C LEU A 245 9.95 14.23 3.87
N ASN A 246 9.82 15.46 4.36
CA ASN A 246 10.37 16.64 3.70
C ASN A 246 11.91 16.66 3.76
N VAL A 247 12.49 16.50 4.96
CA VAL A 247 13.95 16.59 5.16
C VAL A 247 14.66 15.44 4.47
N TRP A 248 14.15 14.22 4.62
CA TRP A 248 14.74 13.01 4.05
C TRP A 248 13.89 12.46 2.91
N HIS A 249 13.55 13.32 1.94
CA HIS A 249 12.71 12.96 0.81
C HIS A 249 13.17 11.68 0.07
N PRO A 250 12.30 10.64 -0.06
CA PRO A 250 12.64 9.37 -0.70
C PRO A 250 13.04 9.51 -2.17
N GLY A 251 12.44 10.46 -2.90
CA GLY A 251 12.72 10.70 -4.32
C GLY A 251 14.15 11.18 -4.62
N GLY A 252 14.90 11.64 -3.62
CA GLY A 252 16.33 11.97 -3.78
C GLY A 252 17.27 10.79 -3.50
N ARG A 253 16.77 9.68 -2.96
CA ARG A 253 17.57 8.55 -2.45
C ARG A 253 17.29 7.24 -3.17
N LEU A 254 16.10 7.08 -3.71
CA LEU A 254 15.72 5.94 -4.55
C LEU A 254 15.76 6.32 -6.04
N PRO A 255 16.02 5.36 -6.94
CA PRO A 255 15.99 5.62 -8.38
C PRO A 255 14.64 6.17 -8.83
N ARG A 256 14.59 6.88 -9.96
CA ARG A 256 13.29 7.37 -10.49
C ARG A 256 12.41 6.23 -11.02
N SER A 257 13.00 5.25 -11.68
CA SER A 257 12.28 4.16 -12.34
C SER A 257 12.22 2.90 -11.47
N ASN A 258 11.05 2.24 -11.43
CA ASN A 258 10.88 0.92 -10.79
C ASN A 258 11.64 -0.20 -11.54
N LYS A 259 12.19 0.09 -12.72
CA LYS A 259 13.03 -0.84 -13.48
C LYS A 259 14.47 -0.89 -12.97
N VAL A 260 14.92 0.11 -12.21
CA VAL A 260 16.29 0.15 -11.69
C VAL A 260 16.34 -0.56 -10.34
N TYR A 261 17.22 -1.55 -10.24
CA TYR A 261 17.45 -2.33 -9.03
C TYR A 261 18.95 -2.41 -8.71
N LEU A 262 19.28 -2.62 -7.44
CA LEU A 262 20.65 -2.78 -6.95
C LEU A 262 21.13 -4.21 -7.22
N SER A 263 22.31 -4.39 -7.80
CA SER A 263 22.96 -5.71 -7.93
C SER A 263 23.24 -6.30 -6.55
N GLN A 264 23.48 -7.61 -6.48
CA GLN A 264 23.89 -8.28 -5.24
C GLN A 264 25.24 -7.76 -4.71
N ASP A 265 26.04 -7.15 -5.58
CA ASP A 265 27.34 -6.54 -5.24
C ASP A 265 27.23 -5.25 -4.41
N SER A 266 26.00 -4.80 -4.09
CA SER A 266 25.70 -3.57 -3.32
C SER A 266 26.13 -2.23 -3.93
N VAL A 267 26.80 -2.25 -5.10
CA VAL A 267 27.37 -1.05 -5.76
C VAL A 267 26.70 -0.79 -7.11
N THR A 268 26.51 -1.81 -7.94
CA THR A 268 26.06 -1.64 -9.33
C THR A 268 24.55 -1.51 -9.40
N GLU A 269 24.03 -0.42 -9.97
CA GLU A 269 22.61 -0.30 -10.30
C GLU A 269 22.35 -0.84 -11.71
N ARG A 270 21.47 -1.85 -11.82
CA ARG A 270 21.09 -2.46 -13.11
C ARG A 270 19.67 -2.08 -13.49
N ARG A 271 19.36 -2.07 -14.79
CA ARG A 271 18.02 -1.83 -15.32
C ARG A 271 17.41 -3.15 -15.76
N GLY A 272 16.36 -3.59 -15.06
CA GLY A 272 15.62 -4.81 -15.37
C GLY A 272 14.33 -4.55 -16.14
N LEU A 273 13.63 -5.65 -16.43
CA LEU A 273 12.33 -5.69 -17.12
C LEU A 273 11.20 -4.99 -16.33
N GLY A 274 11.43 -4.69 -15.06
CA GLY A 274 10.43 -4.25 -14.08
C GLY A 274 9.64 -5.43 -13.52
N TRP A 275 9.34 -5.39 -12.22
CA TRP A 275 8.55 -6.43 -11.56
C TRP A 275 7.05 -6.17 -11.77
N GLY A 276 6.51 -6.75 -12.84
CA GLY A 276 5.09 -6.67 -13.17
C GLY A 276 4.32 -7.89 -12.66
N ASP A 277 3.24 -7.68 -11.93
CA ASP A 277 2.30 -8.74 -11.59
C ASP A 277 1.25 -8.88 -12.70
N LYS A 278 1.10 -10.08 -13.26
CA LYS A 278 0.12 -10.40 -14.31
C LYS A 278 -1.18 -11.00 -13.76
N ARG A 279 -1.28 -11.17 -12.44
CA ARG A 279 -2.45 -11.77 -11.77
C ARG A 279 -3.64 -10.81 -11.80
N ASN A 280 -4.85 -11.37 -11.76
CA ASN A 280 -6.07 -10.58 -11.61
C ASN A 280 -6.02 -9.80 -10.30
N TRP A 281 -6.54 -8.57 -10.32
CA TRP A 281 -6.47 -7.65 -9.18
C TRP A 281 -7.09 -8.25 -7.91
N ALA A 282 -8.23 -8.95 -8.03
CA ALA A 282 -8.92 -9.57 -6.89
C ALA A 282 -8.09 -10.68 -6.24
N VAL A 283 -7.42 -11.52 -7.03
CA VAL A 283 -6.52 -12.55 -6.51
C VAL A 283 -5.32 -11.91 -5.80
N THR A 284 -4.84 -10.79 -6.32
CA THR A 284 -3.74 -10.03 -5.72
C THR A 284 -4.14 -9.41 -4.36
N PHE A 285 -5.40 -9.02 -4.23
CA PHE A 285 -5.96 -8.46 -3.01
C PHE A 285 -6.15 -9.52 -1.91
N PHE A 286 -6.75 -10.68 -2.25
CA PHE A 286 -7.05 -11.74 -1.29
C PHE A 286 -5.90 -12.74 -1.03
N ASP A 287 -4.89 -12.79 -1.91
CA ASP A 287 -3.67 -13.60 -1.75
C ASP A 287 -2.41 -12.76 -2.02
N PRO A 288 -2.06 -11.83 -1.10
CA PRO A 288 -0.96 -10.88 -1.28
C PRO A 288 0.42 -11.54 -1.21
N PHE A 289 0.53 -12.70 -0.56
CA PHE A 289 1.77 -13.47 -0.40
C PHE A 289 2.00 -14.51 -1.49
N ASP A 290 1.08 -14.67 -2.44
CA ASP A 290 1.15 -15.70 -3.48
C ASP A 290 1.18 -17.12 -2.92
N LEU A 291 0.46 -17.39 -1.82
CA LEU A 291 0.47 -18.73 -1.21
C LEU A 291 0.02 -19.78 -2.24
N VAL A 292 -0.93 -19.43 -3.11
CA VAL A 292 -1.41 -20.31 -4.19
C VAL A 292 -0.36 -20.48 -5.30
N GLY A 293 0.36 -19.43 -5.68
CA GLY A 293 1.42 -19.51 -6.69
C GLY A 293 2.68 -20.21 -6.21
N LEU A 294 3.00 -20.09 -4.91
CA LEU A 294 4.08 -20.79 -4.22
C LEU A 294 3.85 -22.31 -4.29
N VAL A 295 2.62 -22.75 -4.02
CA VAL A 295 2.22 -24.16 -4.13
C VAL A 295 2.24 -24.65 -5.59
N ARG A 296 1.92 -23.78 -6.56
CA ARG A 296 1.89 -24.13 -8.00
C ARG A 296 3.24 -23.98 -8.71
N GLY A 297 4.31 -23.56 -8.04
CA GLY A 297 5.68 -23.52 -8.59
C GLY A 297 5.94 -22.49 -9.70
N HIS A 298 5.10 -21.45 -9.82
CA HIS A 298 5.20 -20.45 -10.90
C HIS A 298 6.30 -19.38 -10.71
N ASP A 299 7.08 -19.47 -9.64
CA ASP A 299 7.97 -18.39 -9.16
C ASP A 299 9.25 -18.20 -9.99
N LYS A 300 9.69 -19.20 -10.77
CA LYS A 300 10.94 -19.09 -11.57
C LYS A 300 10.91 -18.01 -12.67
N ARG A 301 9.73 -17.59 -13.14
CA ARG A 301 9.60 -16.56 -14.18
C ARG A 301 9.78 -15.12 -13.67
N THR A 302 9.83 -14.89 -12.36
CA THR A 302 9.84 -13.55 -11.75
C THR A 302 11.25 -13.04 -11.42
N ARG A 303 12.27 -13.91 -11.41
CA ARG A 303 13.65 -13.58 -11.02
C ARG A 303 14.47 -12.92 -12.12
N PHE A 304 13.99 -11.81 -12.66
CA PHE A 304 14.69 -11.06 -13.71
C PHE A 304 16.06 -10.52 -13.26
N TRP A 305 16.35 -10.52 -11.96
CA TRP A 305 17.64 -10.14 -11.38
C TRP A 305 18.71 -11.24 -11.48
N GLU A 306 18.37 -12.44 -11.93
CA GLU A 306 19.32 -13.54 -12.24
C GLU A 306 19.65 -13.60 -13.75
N MET A 307 18.94 -12.85 -14.60
CA MET A 307 19.13 -12.83 -16.06
C MET A 307 20.32 -11.97 -16.47
N SER A 308 20.95 -12.30 -17.60
CA SER A 308 22.00 -11.46 -18.20
C SER A 308 21.39 -10.18 -18.80
N ASP A 309 22.20 -9.13 -18.93
CA ASP A 309 21.75 -7.87 -19.53
C ASP A 309 21.30 -8.07 -21.00
N GLU A 310 21.90 -9.02 -21.71
CA GLU A 310 21.53 -9.41 -23.08
C GLU A 310 20.15 -10.08 -23.15
N GLU A 311 19.87 -11.00 -22.22
CA GLU A 311 18.56 -11.66 -22.11
C GLU A 311 17.46 -10.65 -21.81
N ILE A 312 17.73 -9.72 -20.89
CA ILE A 312 16.82 -8.62 -20.55
C ILE A 312 16.54 -7.75 -21.79
N ALA A 313 17.59 -7.37 -22.53
CA ALA A 313 17.46 -6.55 -23.74
C ALA A 313 16.68 -7.27 -24.85
N ALA A 314 16.91 -8.57 -25.04
CA ALA A 314 16.19 -9.39 -26.02
C ALA A 314 14.69 -9.46 -25.71
N ILE A 315 14.32 -9.63 -24.43
CA ILE A 315 12.92 -9.65 -23.99
C ILE A 315 12.28 -8.26 -24.09
N GLU A 316 13.00 -7.17 -23.77
CA GLU A 316 12.49 -5.81 -24.00
C GLU A 316 12.24 -5.55 -25.49
N ALA A 317 13.17 -5.96 -26.36
CA ALA A 317 13.02 -5.83 -27.80
C ALA A 317 11.83 -6.65 -28.32
N GLU A 318 11.60 -7.85 -27.80
CA GLU A 318 10.42 -8.66 -28.13
C GLU A 318 9.12 -7.98 -27.67
N ARG A 319 9.08 -7.40 -26.46
CA ARG A 319 7.92 -6.65 -25.97
C ARG A 319 7.63 -5.40 -26.81
N GLU A 320 8.66 -4.68 -27.24
CA GLU A 320 8.49 -3.52 -28.12
C GLU A 320 8.03 -3.93 -29.52
N ARG A 321 8.53 -5.05 -30.07
CA ARG A 321 8.01 -5.63 -31.32
C ARG A 321 6.55 -6.08 -31.21
N ASN A 322 6.18 -6.66 -30.08
CA ASN A 322 4.82 -7.17 -29.82
C ASN A 322 3.88 -6.08 -29.26
N LYS A 323 4.37 -4.85 -29.07
CA LYS A 323 3.58 -3.74 -28.51
C LYS A 323 2.49 -3.38 -29.52
N ARG A 324 1.24 -3.70 -29.17
CA ARG A 324 0.10 -3.33 -30.01
C ARG A 324 -0.01 -1.81 -30.11
N ALA A 325 -0.26 -1.33 -31.31
CA ALA A 325 -0.65 0.05 -31.52
C ALA A 325 -1.94 0.35 -30.74
N TRP A 326 -2.03 1.55 -30.15
CA TRP A 326 -3.06 1.89 -29.16
C TRP A 326 -4.49 1.67 -29.70
N TRP A 327 -4.74 1.94 -30.99
CA TRP A 327 -6.03 1.74 -31.65
C TRP A 327 -6.47 0.27 -31.74
N LYS A 328 -5.54 -0.68 -31.85
CA LYS A 328 -5.85 -2.12 -31.79
C LYS A 328 -6.24 -2.56 -30.37
N GLY A 329 -5.79 -1.84 -29.35
CA GLY A 329 -6.24 -2.03 -27.97
C GLY A 329 -7.65 -1.48 -27.73
N ALA A 330 -8.04 -0.41 -28.43
CA ALA A 330 -9.39 0.14 -28.37
C ALA A 330 -10.43 -0.75 -29.09
N LEU A 331 -10.05 -1.34 -30.23
CA LEU A 331 -10.93 -2.23 -31.02
C LEU A 331 -11.08 -3.64 -30.45
N ASP A 332 -10.10 -4.10 -29.67
CA ASP A 332 -10.10 -5.43 -29.05
C ASP A 332 -9.62 -5.31 -27.59
N PRO A 333 -10.47 -4.75 -26.70
CA PRO A 333 -10.11 -4.49 -25.31
C PRO A 333 -9.87 -5.75 -24.49
N PHE A 334 -10.44 -6.89 -24.93
CA PHE A 334 -10.32 -8.19 -24.26
C PHE A 334 -9.24 -9.10 -24.86
N HIS A 335 -8.44 -8.61 -25.82
CA HIS A 335 -7.32 -9.35 -26.39
C HIS A 335 -7.74 -10.70 -27.01
N VAL A 336 -8.86 -10.70 -27.73
CA VAL A 336 -9.48 -11.88 -28.33
C VAL A 336 -8.67 -12.35 -29.55
N TYR A 337 -8.19 -11.41 -30.37
CA TYR A 337 -7.52 -11.69 -31.65
C TYR A 337 -5.98 -11.50 -31.58
N GLY A 338 -5.23 -11.83 -32.64
CA GLY A 338 -3.78 -11.60 -32.75
C GLY A 338 -2.87 -12.74 -32.28
N ARG A 339 -1.55 -12.61 -32.51
CA ARG A 339 -0.54 -13.67 -32.33
C ARG A 339 -0.47 -14.25 -30.90
N ASP A 340 -0.76 -13.42 -29.89
CA ASP A 340 -0.87 -13.80 -28.47
C ASP A 340 -2.31 -13.72 -27.90
N GLY A 341 -3.32 -13.62 -28.78
CA GLY A 341 -4.74 -13.51 -28.42
C GLY A 341 -5.33 -14.76 -27.77
N ALA A 342 -6.50 -14.63 -27.16
CA ALA A 342 -7.22 -15.75 -26.54
C ALA A 342 -7.45 -16.91 -27.53
N ILE A 343 -7.77 -16.60 -28.80
CA ILE A 343 -7.99 -17.60 -29.85
C ILE A 343 -6.68 -18.31 -30.24
N ALA A 344 -5.56 -17.57 -30.38
CA ALA A 344 -4.27 -18.16 -30.72
C ALA A 344 -3.76 -19.09 -29.60
N ARG A 345 -3.97 -18.72 -28.33
CA ARG A 345 -3.63 -19.57 -27.18
C ARG A 345 -4.53 -20.81 -27.06
N ALA A 346 -5.81 -20.68 -27.39
CA ALA A 346 -6.74 -21.81 -27.43
C ALA A 346 -6.36 -22.81 -28.54
N ASN A 347 -6.02 -22.32 -29.73
CA ASN A 347 -5.59 -23.15 -30.85
C ASN A 347 -4.23 -23.81 -30.60
N GLY A 348 -3.27 -23.10 -29.99
CA GLY A 348 -1.97 -23.66 -29.61
C GLY A 348 -2.06 -24.73 -28.51
N ARG A 349 -3.08 -24.68 -27.64
CA ARG A 349 -3.38 -25.76 -26.68
C ARG A 349 -3.98 -26.98 -27.36
N ARG A 350 -4.94 -26.79 -28.27
CA ARG A 350 -5.52 -27.87 -29.10
C ARG A 350 -4.47 -28.62 -29.92
N GLY A 351 -3.56 -27.90 -30.60
CA GLY A 351 -2.48 -28.55 -31.36
C GLY A 351 -1.49 -29.36 -30.51
N LYS A 352 -1.29 -28.98 -29.23
CA LYS A 352 -0.46 -29.73 -28.27
C LYS A 352 -1.17 -30.97 -27.72
N GLU A 353 -2.50 -30.94 -27.63
CA GLU A 353 -3.31 -32.11 -27.28
C GLU A 353 -3.41 -33.09 -28.46
N GLU A 354 -3.57 -32.60 -29.69
CA GLU A 354 -3.56 -33.41 -30.91
C GLU A 354 -2.19 -34.08 -31.14
N SER A 355 -1.08 -33.35 -30.95
CA SER A 355 0.28 -33.93 -31.00
C SER A 355 0.53 -35.03 -29.97
N LYS A 356 -0.13 -34.98 -28.81
CA LYS A 356 -0.05 -36.04 -27.78
C LYS A 356 -1.00 -37.21 -28.05
N GLY A 357 -2.02 -37.02 -28.89
CA GLY A 357 -2.98 -38.05 -29.28
C GLY A 357 -2.53 -38.91 -30.47
N ILE A 358 -1.59 -38.42 -31.28
CA ILE A 358 -1.14 -39.11 -32.51
C ILE A 358 -0.08 -40.20 -32.24
N ASP A 359 0.56 -40.24 -31.07
CA ASP A 359 1.56 -41.26 -30.71
C ASP A 359 0.95 -42.58 -30.18
N LYS A 360 -0.34 -42.82 -30.47
CA LYS A 360 -1.03 -44.06 -30.12
C LYS A 360 -1.93 -44.52 -31.27
N THR A 361 -1.32 -45.10 -32.29
CA THR A 361 -2.03 -46.03 -33.19
C THR A 361 -1.23 -47.34 -33.34
N PRO A 362 -1.88 -48.52 -33.23
CA PRO A 362 -1.20 -49.81 -33.17
C PRO A 362 -0.95 -50.35 -34.58
N GLY A 363 0.30 -50.66 -34.91
CA GLY A 363 0.70 -51.37 -36.12
C GLY A 363 0.88 -52.87 -35.85
N ALA A 364 0.38 -53.68 -36.79
CA ALA A 364 0.09 -55.10 -36.69
C ALA A 364 1.28 -56.06 -36.97
N GLU A 365 1.14 -57.26 -36.39
CA GLU A 365 1.50 -58.61 -36.87
C GLU A 365 2.96 -59.03 -37.17
N THR A 366 3.42 -60.05 -36.43
CA THR A 366 3.81 -61.41 -36.93
C THR A 366 4.25 -62.28 -35.73
N GLU A 367 3.46 -63.26 -35.26
CA GLU A 367 3.34 -64.66 -35.70
C GLU A 367 4.47 -65.62 -35.21
N VAL A 368 4.04 -66.77 -34.65
CA VAL A 368 4.75 -68.04 -34.43
C VAL A 368 5.65 -68.20 -33.18
N SER A 369 5.15 -68.91 -32.17
CA SER A 369 5.65 -70.27 -31.82
C SER A 369 4.93 -70.85 -30.60
N LYS A 370 4.13 -71.90 -30.83
CA LYS A 370 3.72 -72.86 -29.80
C LYS A 370 4.90 -73.80 -29.56
N ARG A 371 5.35 -73.96 -28.31
CA ARG A 371 5.85 -75.24 -27.79
C ARG A 371 5.84 -75.28 -26.26
N SER A 372 5.01 -76.20 -25.78
CA SER A 372 4.93 -76.86 -24.49
C SER A 372 6.28 -77.30 -23.90
N VAL A 373 6.50 -77.03 -22.61
CA VAL A 373 7.23 -77.80 -21.58
C VAL A 373 6.78 -77.17 -20.23
N GLU A 374 5.85 -77.71 -19.44
CA GLU A 374 5.90 -78.90 -18.58
C GLU A 374 7.03 -78.87 -17.52
N ASN A 375 6.62 -78.79 -16.24
CA ASN A 375 7.38 -79.06 -15.01
C ASN A 375 8.46 -78.04 -14.56
N ALA A 376 8.30 -77.47 -13.37
CA ALA A 376 8.90 -78.02 -12.13
C ALA A 376 8.75 -77.05 -10.93
N VAL A 377 8.28 -77.65 -9.82
CA VAL A 377 8.32 -77.24 -8.38
C VAL A 377 7.39 -76.14 -7.91
#